data_AF-D6KFT2-F1
#
_entry.id   AF-D6KFT2-F1
#
_cell.length_a   1.000
_cell.length_b   1.000
_cell.length_c   1.000
_cell.angle_alpha   90.00
_cell.angle_beta   90.00
_cell.angle_gamma   90.00
#
_symmetry.space_group_name_H-M   'P 1'
#
loop_
_entity.id
_entity.type
_entity.pdbx_description
1 polymer ?
#
loop_
_entity_poly.entity_id
_entity_poly.type
_entity_poly.pdbx_seq_one_letter_code
_entity_poly.pdbx_strand_id
1 'polypeptide(L)'
;MARAYAETTGCRRHFLLGYFGEAYEPPCGNCDRCTAAEADPEAAAAGRRPAHPAAGRYPVGAEVRHGQWGAGTVLSQDGDRITVLFEEAGYRTLSLDALAGHDDLLTVVRRPGRDESCG
;
A
#
# COMPACT_ATOMS: atom_id res chain seq x y z
N MET A 1 -10.63 12.39 0.16
CA MET A 1 -9.70 12.96 1.15
C MET A 1 -10.21 12.81 2.58
N ALA A 2 -11.04 13.71 3.10
CA ALA A 2 -11.52 13.63 4.49
C ALA A 2 -12.33 12.36 4.81
N ARG A 3 -13.16 11.90 3.86
CA ARG A 3 -13.96 10.68 4.01
C ARG A 3 -13.11 9.42 4.22
N ALA A 4 -12.11 9.19 3.36
CA ALA A 4 -11.24 8.02 3.46
C ALA A 4 -10.43 8.00 4.78
N TYR A 5 -10.02 9.17 5.27
CA TYR A 5 -9.40 9.30 6.59
C TYR A 5 -10.37 8.98 7.73
N ALA A 6 -11.63 9.44 7.64
CA ALA A 6 -12.65 9.18 8.66
C ALA A 6 -13.09 7.71 8.70
N GLU A 7 -13.12 7.05 7.55
CA GLU A 7 -13.49 5.63 7.38
C GLU A 7 -12.30 4.68 7.58
N THR A 8 -11.09 5.20 7.87
CA THR A 8 -9.89 4.38 8.06
C THR A 8 -10.05 3.43 9.23
N THR A 9 -9.82 2.14 8.96
CA THR A 9 -9.90 1.09 9.97
C THR A 9 -8.53 0.68 10.56
N GLY A 10 -7.44 1.26 10.04
CA GLY A 10 -6.08 1.04 10.53
C GLY A 10 -5.54 2.19 11.37
N CYS A 11 -4.23 2.18 11.62
CA CYS A 11 -3.53 3.28 12.27
C CYS A 11 -3.66 4.56 11.42
N ARG A 12 -4.23 5.62 11.99
CA ARG A 12 -4.42 6.90 11.27
C ARG A 12 -3.13 7.54 10.80
N ARG A 13 -2.05 7.37 11.57
CA ARG A 13 -0.72 7.89 11.22
C ARG A 13 -0.18 7.20 9.96
N HIS A 14 -0.32 5.88 9.86
CA HIS A 14 0.08 5.13 8.68
C HIS A 14 -0.69 5.58 7.43
N PHE A 15 -2.01 5.81 7.55
CA PHE A 15 -2.81 6.35 6.45
C PHE A 15 -2.31 7.72 5.96
N LEU A 16 -2.04 8.65 6.89
CA LEU A 16 -1.58 9.99 6.52
C LEU A 16 -0.19 9.96 5.88
N LEU A 17 0.75 9.20 6.44
CA LEU A 17 2.11 9.11 5.90
C LEU A 17 2.12 8.40 4.54
N GLY A 18 1.37 7.31 4.39
CA GLY A 18 1.21 6.64 3.09
C GLY A 18 0.57 7.54 2.03
N TYR A 19 -0.36 8.41 2.41
CA TYR A 19 -0.93 9.41 1.50
C TYR A 19 0.13 10.40 0.96
N PHE A 20 1.13 10.76 1.77
CA PHE A 20 2.26 11.60 1.36
C PHE A 20 3.44 10.81 0.78
N GLY A 21 3.32 9.49 0.63
CA GLY A 21 4.38 8.62 0.12
C GLY A 21 5.51 8.34 1.13
N GLU A 22 5.27 8.61 2.42
CA GLU A 22 6.23 8.30 3.49
C GLU A 22 6.04 6.88 4.00
N ALA A 23 7.13 6.11 4.00
CA ALA A 23 7.15 4.76 4.58
C ALA A 23 7.04 4.83 6.10
N TYR A 24 6.14 4.03 6.68
CA TYR A 24 5.94 3.96 8.12
C TYR A 24 5.40 2.59 8.52
N GLU A 25 6.06 1.94 9.48
CA GLU A 25 5.61 0.67 10.03
C GLU A 25 4.63 0.93 11.21
N PRO A 26 3.34 0.58 11.09
CA PRO A 26 2.38 0.70 12.18
C PRO A 26 2.62 -0.36 13.27
N PRO A 27 2.11 -0.15 14.50
CA PRO A 27 1.18 0.91 14.95
C PRO A 27 1.87 2.19 15.43
N CYS A 28 1.10 3.27 15.64
CA CYS A 28 1.62 4.52 16.22
C CYS A 28 1.37 4.70 17.72
N GLY A 29 0.60 3.81 18.35
CA GLY A 29 0.29 3.82 19.79
C GLY A 29 -0.62 4.95 20.27
N ASN A 30 -0.70 6.08 19.55
CA ASN A 30 -1.29 7.32 20.07
C ASN A 30 -2.56 7.78 19.34
N CYS A 31 -3.03 7.05 18.32
CA CYS A 31 -4.32 7.37 17.67
C CYS A 31 -5.46 6.55 18.26
N ASP A 32 -6.69 7.07 18.14
CA ASP A 32 -7.94 6.41 18.52
C ASP A 32 -8.04 4.95 18.02
N ARG A 33 -7.60 4.67 16.79
CA ARG A 33 -7.62 3.30 16.24
C ARG A 33 -6.58 2.39 16.89
N CYS A 34 -5.43 2.91 17.30
CA CYS A 34 -4.45 2.17 18.09
C CYS A 34 -4.99 1.93 19.50
N THR A 35 -5.49 2.97 20.18
CA THR A 35 -6.08 2.83 21.53
C THR A 35 -7.24 1.84 21.56
N ALA A 36 -8.11 1.86 20.56
CA ALA A 36 -9.19 0.88 20.44
C ALA A 36 -8.66 -0.55 20.21
N ALA A 37 -7.55 -0.71 19.48
CA ALA A 37 -6.92 -2.01 19.26
C ALA A 37 -6.20 -2.56 20.50
N GLU A 38 -5.64 -1.69 21.34
CA GLU A 38 -5.10 -2.10 22.64
C GLU A 38 -6.21 -2.54 23.61
N ALA A 39 -7.36 -1.86 23.57
CA ALA A 39 -8.49 -2.16 24.45
C ALA A 39 -9.27 -3.43 24.04
N ASP A 40 -9.43 -3.65 22.73
CA ASP A 40 -10.13 -4.80 22.17
C ASP A 40 -9.45 -5.23 20.85
N PRO A 41 -8.46 -6.12 20.93
CA PRO A 41 -7.71 -6.56 19.74
C PRO A 41 -8.58 -7.34 18.74
N GLU A 42 -9.65 -7.98 19.20
CA GLU A 42 -10.54 -8.81 18.40
C GLU A 42 -11.52 -7.95 17.59
N ALA A 43 -12.12 -6.93 18.22
CA ALA A 43 -12.91 -5.91 17.52
C ALA A 43 -12.05 -5.07 16.56
N ALA A 44 -10.79 -4.78 16.93
CA ALA A 44 -9.88 -4.08 16.04
C ALA A 44 -9.41 -4.93 14.85
N ALA A 45 -9.29 -6.24 15.02
CA ALA A 45 -9.05 -7.17 13.90
C ALA A 45 -10.25 -7.21 12.95
N ALA A 46 -11.49 -7.20 13.45
CA ALA A 46 -12.70 -7.20 12.62
C ALA A 46 -12.82 -5.97 11.70
N GLY A 47 -12.25 -4.82 12.11
CA GLY A 47 -12.19 -3.62 11.26
C GLY A 47 -11.02 -3.62 10.28
N ARG A 48 -9.90 -4.31 10.60
CA ARG A 48 -8.74 -4.34 9.71
C ARG A 48 -9.05 -5.17 8.47
N ARG A 49 -8.96 -4.53 7.30
CA ARG A 49 -8.96 -5.28 6.05
C ARG A 49 -7.67 -6.12 6.05
N PRO A 50 -7.73 -7.45 5.95
CA PRO A 50 -6.53 -8.26 5.85
C PRO A 50 -5.73 -7.79 4.62
N ALA A 51 -4.40 -7.70 4.77
CA ALA A 51 -3.53 -7.43 3.64
C ALA A 51 -3.73 -8.53 2.60
N HIS A 52 -3.97 -8.16 1.35
CA HIS A 52 -4.14 -9.13 0.29
C HIS A 52 -2.83 -9.92 0.12
N PRO A 53 -2.85 -11.25 -0.09
CA PRO A 53 -1.63 -12.07 -0.15
C PRO A 53 -0.64 -11.62 -1.24
N ALA A 54 -1.13 -10.99 -2.31
CA ALA A 54 -0.28 -10.41 -3.37
C ALA A 54 0.35 -9.05 -3.00
N ALA A 55 -0.06 -8.41 -1.91
CA ALA A 55 0.46 -7.11 -1.46
C ALA A 55 1.99 -7.12 -1.33
N GLY A 56 2.56 -8.17 -0.74
CA GLY A 56 4.01 -8.31 -0.59
C GLY A 56 4.80 -8.39 -1.91
N ARG A 57 4.14 -8.58 -3.06
CA ARG A 57 4.81 -8.54 -4.36
C ARG A 57 5.10 -7.12 -4.83
N TYR A 58 4.27 -6.15 -4.40
CA TYR A 58 4.28 -4.76 -4.87
C TYR A 58 4.44 -3.77 -3.70
N PRO A 59 5.61 -3.75 -3.03
CA PRO A 59 5.84 -2.80 -1.94
C PRO A 59 5.84 -1.35 -2.44
N VAL A 60 5.45 -0.41 -1.56
CA VAL A 60 5.53 1.03 -1.85
C VAL A 60 6.98 1.42 -2.16
N GLY A 61 7.17 2.15 -3.26
CA GLY A 61 8.48 2.50 -3.82
C GLY A 61 8.99 1.51 -4.88
N ALA A 62 8.28 0.41 -5.15
CA ALA A 62 8.66 -0.51 -6.23
C ALA A 62 8.47 0.12 -7.60
N GLU A 63 9.45 -0.10 -8.48
CA GLU A 63 9.33 0.21 -9.90
C GLU A 63 8.64 -0.96 -10.60
N VAL A 64 7.61 -0.65 -11.36
CA VAL A 64 6.76 -1.59 -12.08
C VAL A 64 6.66 -1.20 -13.55
N ARG A 65 6.32 -2.15 -14.41
CA ARG A 65 6.04 -1.91 -15.82
C ARG A 65 4.72 -2.55 -16.21
N HIS A 66 3.90 -1.80 -16.93
CA HIS A 66 2.63 -2.25 -17.49
C HIS A 66 2.71 -2.15 -19.03
N GLY A 67 2.20 -3.15 -19.74
CA GLY A 67 2.32 -3.21 -21.21
C GLY A 67 1.67 -2.02 -21.96
N GLN A 68 0.63 -1.42 -21.38
CA GLN A 68 -0.09 -0.28 -21.97
C GLN A 68 0.26 1.09 -21.35
N TRP A 69 0.89 1.11 -20.17
CA TRP A 69 1.07 2.35 -19.40
C TRP A 69 2.54 2.67 -19.12
N GLY A 70 3.45 1.84 -19.61
CA GLY A 70 4.88 2.05 -19.49
C GLY A 70 5.40 1.76 -18.09
N ALA A 71 6.49 2.44 -17.74
CA ALA A 71 7.10 2.38 -16.43
C ALA A 71 6.26 3.15 -15.40
N GLY A 72 6.28 2.69 -14.15
CA GLY A 72 5.64 3.39 -13.04
C GLY A 72 6.21 3.02 -11.69
N THR A 73 5.81 3.77 -10.67
CA THR A 73 6.26 3.60 -9.29
C THR A 73 5.05 3.41 -8.38
N VAL A 74 5.09 2.38 -7.54
CA VAL A 74 4.05 2.15 -6.51
C VAL A 74 4.16 3.25 -5.46
N LEU A 75 3.12 4.07 -5.33
CA LEU A 75 3.06 5.18 -4.38
C LEU A 75 2.39 4.79 -3.06
N SER A 76 1.33 3.98 -3.11
CA SER A 76 0.61 3.55 -1.91
C SER A 76 0.07 2.13 -2.06
N GLN A 77 -0.16 1.49 -0.92
CA GLN A 77 -0.84 0.21 -0.82
C GLN A 77 -1.95 0.32 0.22
N ASP A 78 -3.18 -0.02 -0.18
CA ASP A 78 -4.38 0.06 0.64
C ASP A 78 -5.08 -1.30 0.64
N GLY A 79 -4.62 -2.24 1.49
CA GLY A 79 -5.26 -3.55 1.67
C GLY A 79 -5.24 -4.44 0.43
N ASP A 80 -6.25 -4.32 -0.42
CA ASP A 80 -6.52 -5.09 -1.64
C ASP A 80 -6.21 -4.34 -2.94
N ARG A 81 -5.64 -3.13 -2.85
CA ARG A 81 -5.28 -2.31 -4.01
C ARG A 81 -3.96 -1.57 -3.82
N ILE A 82 -3.32 -1.23 -4.93
CA ILE A 82 -2.13 -0.38 -4.98
C ILE A 82 -2.38 0.83 -5.86
N THR A 83 -1.77 1.96 -5.53
CA THR A 83 -1.73 3.14 -6.39
C THR A 83 -0.37 3.23 -7.03
N VAL A 84 -0.32 3.27 -8.36
CA VAL A 84 0.89 3.38 -9.15
C VAL A 84 0.85 4.67 -9.95
N LEU A 85 1.95 5.41 -9.96
CA LEU A 85 2.15 6.53 -10.87
C LEU A 85 2.91 6.02 -12.09
N PHE A 86 2.24 5.97 -13.23
CA PHE A 86 2.83 5.63 -14.52
C PHE A 86 3.29 6.88 -15.27
N GLU A 87 4.39 6.78 -16.00
CA GLU A 87 4.93 7.88 -16.80
C GLU A 87 3.97 8.28 -17.94
N GLU A 88 3.38 7.29 -18.63
CA GLU A 88 2.53 7.54 -19.80
C GLU A 88 1.06 7.74 -19.42
N ALA A 89 0.58 7.08 -18.35
CA ALA A 89 -0.84 7.04 -18.00
C ALA A 89 -1.21 7.79 -16.71
N GLY A 90 -0.22 8.35 -16.00
CA GLY A 90 -0.41 9.03 -14.72
C GLY A 90 -0.83 8.09 -13.58
N TYR A 91 -1.59 8.61 -12.63
CA TYR A 91 -2.04 7.87 -11.44
C TYR A 91 -3.08 6.81 -11.79
N ARG A 92 -2.83 5.56 -11.41
CA ARG A 92 -3.76 4.43 -11.56
C ARG A 92 -3.84 3.63 -10.29
N THR A 93 -5.08 3.33 -9.86
CA THR A 93 -5.35 2.42 -8.76
C THR A 93 -5.67 1.05 -9.32
N LEU A 94 -4.90 0.04 -8.91
CA LEU A 94 -5.01 -1.34 -9.38
C LEU A 94 -5.42 -2.26 -8.24
N SER A 95 -6.35 -3.17 -8.50
CA SER A 95 -6.73 -4.22 -7.55
C SER A 95 -5.70 -5.35 -7.55
N LEU A 96 -5.29 -5.79 -6.37
CA LEU A 96 -4.34 -6.88 -6.18
C LEU A 96 -4.93 -8.25 -6.57
N ASP A 97 -6.25 -8.42 -6.52
CA ASP A 97 -6.93 -9.61 -7.04
C ASP A 97 -6.78 -9.71 -8.56
N ALA A 98 -7.00 -8.59 -9.27
CA ALA A 98 -6.85 -8.54 -10.72
C ALA A 98 -5.42 -8.85 -11.16
N LEU A 99 -4.43 -8.35 -10.42
CA LEU A 99 -3.00 -8.63 -10.64
C LEU A 99 -2.63 -10.08 -10.29
N ALA A 100 -3.22 -10.67 -9.26
CA ALA A 100 -2.99 -12.06 -8.89
C ALA A 100 -3.55 -13.05 -9.91
N GLY A 101 -4.62 -12.68 -10.61
CA GLY A 101 -5.22 -13.47 -11.68
C GLY A 101 -4.49 -13.37 -13.03
N HIS A 102 -3.61 -12.38 -13.21
CA HIS A 102 -2.97 -12.07 -14.49
C HIS A 102 -1.52 -11.60 -14.28
N ASP A 103 -0.56 -12.53 -14.37
CA ASP A 103 0.87 -12.24 -14.22
C ASP A 103 1.44 -11.29 -15.31
N ASP A 104 0.71 -11.04 -16.40
CA ASP A 104 1.14 -10.19 -17.52
C ASP A 104 0.75 -8.70 -17.38
N LEU A 105 -0.13 -8.36 -16.42
CA LEU A 105 -0.58 -6.98 -16.25
C LEU A 105 0.51 -6.09 -15.67
N LEU A 106 1.17 -6.50 -14.58
CA LEU A 106 2.12 -5.66 -13.87
C LEU A 106 3.36 -6.42 -13.44
N THR A 107 4.48 -6.13 -14.11
CA THR A 107 5.79 -6.72 -13.79
C THR A 107 6.57 -5.80 -12.86
N VAL A 108 7.09 -6.34 -11.76
CA VAL A 108 8.01 -5.61 -10.87
C VAL A 108 9.40 -5.61 -11.51
N VAL A 109 9.91 -4.41 -11.80
CA VAL A 109 11.24 -4.20 -12.39
C VAL A 109 12.29 -4.07 -11.29
N ARG A 110 12.00 -3.28 -10.26
CA ARG A 110 12.86 -3.11 -9.07
C ARG A 110 12.04 -3.03 -7.80
N ARG A 111 12.59 -3.59 -6.71
CA ARG A 111 12.03 -3.42 -5.37
C ARG A 111 12.81 -2.33 -4.62
N PRO A 112 12.13 -1.55 -3.78
CA PRO A 112 12.78 -0.55 -2.94
C PRO A 112 13.63 -1.29 -1.90
N GLY A 113 14.89 -0.88 -1.73
CA GLY A 113 15.79 -1.43 -0.70
C GLY A 113 16.72 -2.57 -1.12
N ARG A 114 17.17 -2.64 -2.38
CA ARG A 114 18.22 -3.59 -2.81
C ARG A 114 19.49 -2.98 -3.39
N ASP A 115 19.78 -1.72 -3.02
CA ASP A 115 21.05 -1.03 -3.35
C ASP A 115 21.59 -0.26 -2.13
N GLU A 116 21.87 -0.92 -1.00
CA GLU A 116 22.78 -0.42 0.05
C GLU A 116 23.53 -1.59 0.73
N SER A 117 24.31 -2.34 -0.03
CA SER A 117 25.37 -3.21 0.52
C SER A 117 26.47 -3.45 -0.52
N CYS A 118 27.28 -2.43 -0.75
CA CYS A 118 28.66 -2.60 -1.19
C CYS A 118 29.47 -1.36 -0.75
N GLY A 119 30.16 -1.50 0.37
CA GLY A 119 31.08 -0.54 0.96
C GLY A 119 31.93 -1.25 1.99
#